data_AF-A0A6J5JU51-F1
#
_entry.id   AF-A0A6J5JU51-F1
#
_cell.length_a   1.000
_cell.length_b   1.000
_cell.length_c   1.000
_cell.angle_alpha   90.00
_cell.angle_beta   90.00
_cell.angle_gamma   90.00
#
_symmetry.space_group_name_H-M   'P 1'
#
loop_
_entity.id
_entity.type
_entity.pdbx_description
1 polymer ?
#
loop_
_entity_poly.entity_id
_entity_poly.type
_entity_poly.pdbx_seq_one_letter_code
_entity_poly.pdbx_strand_id
1 'polypeptide(L)' 'MSCSLRDDVLAVFARSCEEGEFEVAEHLLCAIEVIALQSLDFEQLDVAYAFLGRSLTNGQTGSH' A
#
# COMPACT_ATOMS: atom_id res chain seq x y z
N MET A 1 -6.03 9.55 19.57
CA MET A 1 -5.53 8.95 18.32
C MET A 1 -6.31 7.67 18.11
N SER A 2 -7.42 7.75 17.38
CA SER A 2 -8.18 6.57 16.95
C SER A 2 -7.53 6.09 15.66
N CYS A 3 -6.49 5.25 15.77
CA CYS A 3 -5.97 4.54 14.61
C CYS A 3 -7.12 3.67 14.09
N SER A 4 -7.63 3.98 12.90
CA SER A 4 -8.61 3.13 12.27
C SER A 4 -7.89 1.91 11.71
N LEU A 5 -8.55 0.76 11.66
CA LEU A 5 -8.01 -0.45 11.01
C LEU A 5 -7.49 -0.15 9.60
N ARG A 6 -8.10 0.83 8.92
CA ARG A 6 -7.70 1.25 7.58
C ARG A 6 -6.31 1.91 7.57
N ASP A 7 -6.06 2.82 8.50
CA ASP A 7 -4.75 3.46 8.66
C ASP A 7 -3.66 2.44 9.02
N ASP A 8 -3.99 1.47 9.88
CA ASP A 8 -3.05 0.40 10.24
C ASP A 8 -2.71 -0.49 9.02
N VAL A 9 -3.71 -0.88 8.23
CA VAL A 9 -3.51 -1.66 7.00
C VAL A 9 -2.65 -0.89 5.99
N LEU A 10 -2.89 0.41 5.81
CA LEU A 10 -2.06 1.25 4.93
C LEU A 10 -0.61 1.36 5.42
N ALA A 11 -0.41 1.49 6.74
CA ALA A 11 0.92 1.56 7.32
C ALA A 11 1.72 0.26 7.10
N VAL A 12 1.10 -0.91 7.30
CA VAL A 12 1.74 -2.20 7.03
C VAL A 12 1.99 -2.39 5.54
N PHE A 13 1.07 -1.94 4.68
CA PHE A 13 1.26 -1.98 3.22
C PHE A 13 2.48 -1.16 2.79
N ALA A 14 2.57 0.10 3.21
CA ALA A 14 3.69 0.98 2.87
C ALA A 14 5.02 0.37 3.30
N ARG A 15 5.07 -0.17 4.52
CA ARG A 15 6.23 -0.88 5.04
C ARG A 15 6.61 -2.11 4.20
N SER A 16 5.64 -2.94 3.82
CA SER A 16 5.87 -4.11 2.96
C SER A 16 6.42 -3.72 1.59
N CYS A 17 5.96 -2.59 1.04
CA CYS A 17 6.50 -2.01 -0.19
C CYS A 17 7.94 -1.49 -0.05
N GLU A 18 8.35 -1.03 1.13
CA GLU A 18 9.72 -0.58 1.42
C GLU A 18 10.66 -1.78 1.67
N GLU A 19 10.19 -2.81 2.36
CA GLU A 19 10.95 -4.03 2.66
C GLU A 19 11.04 -4.99 1.44
N GLY A 20 10.31 -4.71 0.36
CA GLY A 20 10.28 -5.54 -0.85
C GLY A 20 9.47 -6.83 -0.69
N GLU A 21 8.64 -6.91 0.34
CA GLU A 21 7.75 -8.03 0.65
C GLU A 21 6.48 -7.95 -0.23
N PHE A 22 6.66 -8.06 -1.54
CA PHE A 22 5.60 -7.80 -2.52
C PHE A 22 4.41 -8.77 -2.41
N GLU A 23 4.62 -10.01 -1.97
CA GLU A 23 3.53 -10.97 -1.73
C GLU A 23 2.58 -10.49 -0.63
N VAL A 24 3.14 -9.94 0.45
CA VAL A 24 2.38 -9.35 1.56
C VAL A 24 1.73 -8.04 1.11
N ALA A 25 2.47 -7.20 0.39
CA ALA A 25 1.96 -5.93 -0.15
C ALA A 25 0.76 -6.14 -1.09
N GLU A 26 0.78 -7.17 -1.95
CA GLU A 26 -0.33 -7.51 -2.83
C GLU A 26 -1.58 -7.89 -2.04
N HIS A 27 -1.44 -8.74 -1.02
CA HIS A 27 -2.56 -9.13 -0.15
C HIS A 27 -3.17 -7.93 0.58
N LEU A 28 -2.31 -7.02 1.07
CA LEU A 28 -2.75 -5.80 1.74
C LEU A 28 -3.40 -4.81 0.76
N LEU A 29 -2.91 -4.70 -0.47
CA LEU A 29 -3.52 -3.88 -1.50
C LEU A 29 -4.94 -4.34 -1.81
N CYS A 30 -5.16 -5.65 -1.98
CA CYS A 30 -6.51 -6.19 -2.17
C CYS A 30 -7.44 -5.87 -0.99
N ALA A 31 -6.92 -5.90 0.25
CA ALA A 31 -7.72 -5.49 1.42
C ALA A 31 -8.09 -4.00 1.35
N ILE A 32 -7.15 -3.13 0.97
CA ILE A 32 -7.39 -1.68 0.80
C ILE A 32 -8.43 -1.43 -0.30
N GLU A 33 -8.35 -2.12 -1.44
CA GLU A 33 -9.33 -2.05 -2.53
C GLU A 33 -10.75 -2.44 -2.06
N VAL A 34 -10.86 -3.55 -1.33
CA VAL A 34 -12.15 -4.00 -0.79
C VAL A 34 -12.72 -2.98 0.20
N ILE A 35 -11.90 -2.41 1.09
CA ILE A 35 -12.35 -1.41 2.06
C ILE A 35 -12.79 -0.11 1.35
N ALA A 36 -12.05 0.32 0.34
CA ALA A 36 -12.38 1.50 -0.48
C ALA A 36 -13.72 1.31 -1.20
N LEU A 37 -13.92 0.15 -1.82
CA LEU A 37 -15.18 -0.21 -2.49
C LEU A 37 -16.38 -0.22 -1.54
N GLN A 38 -16.22 -0.77 -0.33
CA GLN A 38 -17.29 -0.80 0.67
C GLN A 38 -17.65 0.59 1.20
N SER A 39 -16.68 1.49 1.24
CA SER A 39 -16.83 2.82 1.84
C SER A 39 -17.12 3.91 0.81
N LEU A 40 -17.03 3.58 -0.50
CA LEU A 40 -17.05 4.52 -1.62
C LEU A 40 -16.01 5.65 -1.47
N ASP A 41 -14.89 5.33 -0.82
CA ASP A 41 -13.85 6.28 -0.44
C ASP A 41 -12.50 5.77 -0.95
N PHE A 42 -11.95 6.48 -1.94
CA PHE A 42 -10.81 6.02 -2.72
C PHE A 42 -9.51 6.77 -2.39
N GLU A 43 -9.54 7.80 -1.55
CA GLU A 43 -8.34 8.60 -1.21
C GLU A 43 -7.19 7.72 -0.71
N GLN A 44 -7.50 6.73 0.11
CA GLN A 44 -6.49 5.83 0.66
C GLN A 44 -5.96 4.81 -0.37
N LEU A 45 -6.79 4.47 -1.35
CA LEU A 45 -6.39 3.59 -2.46
C LEU A 45 -5.44 4.30 -3.42
N ASP A 46 -5.70 5.58 -3.72
CA ASP A 46 -4.78 6.42 -4.50
C ASP A 46 -3.41 6.52 -3.83
N VAL A 47 -3.38 6.69 -2.50
CA VAL A 47 -2.12 6.70 -1.73
C VAL A 47 -1.41 5.34 -1.82
N ALA A 48 -2.12 4.23 -1.68
CA ALA A 48 -1.54 2.89 -1.78
C ALA A 48 -0.91 2.63 -3.16
N TYR A 49 -1.60 2.99 -4.26
CA TYR A 49 -1.02 2.85 -5.60
C TYR A 49 0.19 3.76 -5.83
N ALA A 50 0.18 4.98 -5.29
CA ALA A 50 1.35 5.87 -5.37
C ALA A 50 2.57 5.29 -4.65
N PHE A 51 2.38 4.66 -3.48
CA PHE A 51 3.45 3.95 -2.77
C PHE A 51 3.99 2.76 -3.58
N LEU A 52 3.11 1.92 -4.12
CA LEU A 52 3.53 0.78 -4.94
C LEU A 52 4.33 1.22 -6.16
N GLY A 53 3.83 2.22 -6.89
CA GLY A 53 4.51 2.77 -8.07
C GLY A 53 5.91 3.29 -7.73
N ARG A 54 6.04 4.00 -6.60
CA ARG A 54 7.35 4.46 -6.11
C ARG A 54 8.29 3.28 -5.80
N SER A 55 7.83 2.29 -5.05
CA SER A 55 8.66 1.13 -4.68
C SER A 55 9.15 0.35 -5.90
N LEU A 56 8.32 0.20 -6.93
CA LEU A 56 8.71 -0.43 -8.19
C LEU A 56 9.79 0.39 -8.94
N THR A 57 9.69 1.72 -8.92
CA THR A 57 10.71 2.59 -9.56
C THR A 57 12.02 2.65 -8.77
N ASN A 58 11.96 2.57 -7.44
CA ASN A 58 13.13 2.58 -6.56
C ASN A 58 13.93 1.27 -6.63
N GLY A 59 13.32 0.15 -7.02
CA GLY A 59 14.01 -1.13 -7.26
C GLY A 59 14.85 -1.16 -8.55
N GLN A 60 14.68 -0.19 -9.47
CA GLN A 60 15.36 -0.20 -10.77
C GLN A 60 16.67 0.62 -10.83
N THR A 61 17.03 1.37 -9.78
CA THR A 61 18.24 2.23 -9.78
C THR A 61 19.44 1.66 -9.02
N GLY A 62 19.38 0.40 -8.59
CA GLY A 62 20.46 -0.31 -7.87
C GLY A 62 21.44 -1.10 -8.73
N SER A 63 21.68 -0.74 -9.99
CA SER A 63 22.70 -1.39 -10.84
C SER A 63 23.31 -0.41 -11.84
N HIS A 64 24.38 0.28 -11.41
CA HIS A 64 25.50 0.66 -12.27
C HIS A 64 26.75 0.90 -11.41
#